data_AF-A0A699QY86-F1
#
_entry.id   AF-A0A699QY86-F1
#
_cell.length_a   1.000
_cell.length_b   1.000
_cell.length_c   1.000
_cell.angle_alpha   90.00
_cell.angle_beta   90.00
_cell.angle_gamma   90.00
#
_symmetry.space_group_name_H-M   'P 1'
#
loop_
_entity.id
_entity.type
_entity.pdbx_description
1 polymer ?
#
loop_
_entity_poly.entity_id
_entity_poly.type
_entity_poly.pdbx_seq_one_letter_code
_entity_poly.pdbx_strand_id
1 'polypeptide(L)'
;MNGDDSHNSGTGVRRMERATRECTYTDFLKCQPLPFKGTEGVASLFQWCKRMESVFHISNCAAENQVKFATCTLHSIALTWWNTHVQTVGHEAAYGVTWKTLMKMMTKKYCPRNEIRKLEMKLWDLK
;
A
#
# COMPACT_ATOMS: atom_id res chain seq x y z
N MET A 1 20.80 -59.53 24.71
CA MET A 1 21.80 -58.80 23.88
C MET A 1 21.87 -59.54 22.56
N ASN A 2 21.52 -59.03 21.38
CA ASN A 2 21.15 -57.70 20.91
C ASN A 2 20.06 -57.84 19.85
N GLY A 3 19.21 -56.81 19.75
CA GLY A 3 17.99 -56.79 18.95
C GLY A 3 18.20 -56.47 17.46
N ASP A 4 17.41 -57.19 16.68
CA ASP A 4 16.46 -56.79 15.62
C ASP A 4 16.86 -55.84 14.48
N ASP A 5 16.50 -56.34 13.30
CA ASP A 5 16.48 -55.72 11.98
C ASP A 5 15.44 -54.60 11.88
N SER A 6 15.68 -53.66 10.96
CA SER A 6 14.81 -53.43 9.79
C SER A 6 14.73 -51.96 9.32
N HIS A 7 15.16 -51.82 8.06
CA HIS A 7 14.64 -51.03 6.94
C HIS A 7 13.98 -49.64 7.12
N ASN A 8 14.66 -48.67 6.50
CA ASN A 8 14.17 -47.69 5.52
C ASN A 8 12.65 -47.41 5.51
N SER A 9 12.28 -46.20 5.93
CA SER A 9 11.01 -45.57 5.55
C SER A 9 11.22 -44.08 5.28
N GLY A 10 11.41 -43.77 3.99
CA GLY A 10 10.58 -42.81 3.27
C GLY A 10 10.32 -41.45 3.92
N THR A 11 11.02 -40.44 3.40
CA THR A 11 10.45 -39.18 2.90
C THR A 11 9.21 -38.66 3.62
N GLY A 12 9.46 -38.01 4.75
CA GLY A 12 8.51 -37.11 5.40
C GLY A 12 9.01 -35.67 5.36
N VAL A 13 9.46 -35.17 4.19
CA VAL A 13 9.49 -33.71 3.98
C VAL A 13 8.03 -33.29 4.01
N ARG A 14 7.49 -33.04 5.20
CA ARG A 14 6.29 -32.23 5.36
C ARG A 14 6.65 -30.94 4.65
N ARG A 15 6.11 -30.78 3.44
CA ARG A 15 5.88 -29.49 2.82
C ARG A 15 4.99 -28.77 3.83
N MET A 16 5.61 -28.15 4.82
CA MET A 16 5.03 -27.05 5.54
C MET A 16 4.73 -26.08 4.42
N GLU A 17 3.48 -26.02 3.97
CA GLU A 17 2.98 -24.83 3.32
C GLU A 17 3.49 -23.70 4.21
N ARG A 18 4.43 -22.91 3.68
CA ARG A 18 4.92 -21.75 4.41
C ARG A 18 3.66 -20.94 4.65
N ALA A 19 3.14 -20.97 5.88
CA ALA A 19 2.11 -20.05 6.30
C ALA A 19 2.64 -18.69 5.86
N THR A 20 2.02 -18.10 4.85
CA THR A 20 2.47 -16.86 4.25
C THR A 20 2.35 -15.84 5.36
N ARG A 21 3.50 -15.47 5.95
CA ARG A 21 3.53 -14.53 7.06
C ARG A 21 2.88 -13.23 6.58
N GLU A 22 1.83 -12.82 7.26
CA GLU A 22 1.16 -11.55 6.96
C GLU A 22 2.11 -10.39 7.23
N CYS A 23 2.03 -9.36 6.38
CA CYS A 23 2.80 -8.14 6.55
C CYS A 23 2.48 -7.48 7.89
N THR A 24 3.51 -7.30 8.71
CA THR A 24 3.40 -6.44 9.90
C THR A 24 3.68 -4.98 9.52
N TYR A 25 3.25 -4.05 10.37
CA TYR A 25 3.61 -2.64 10.20
C TYR A 25 5.14 -2.42 10.15
N THR A 26 5.90 -3.20 10.91
CA THR A 26 7.36 -3.17 10.90
C THR A 26 7.94 -3.63 9.56
N ASP A 27 7.37 -4.65 8.94
CA ASP A 27 7.78 -5.11 7.61
C ASP A 27 7.50 -4.05 6.55
N PHE A 28 6.35 -3.37 6.64
CA PHE A 28 6.02 -2.22 5.80
C PHE A 28 7.04 -1.08 5.92
N LEU A 29 7.42 -0.70 7.15
CA LEU A 29 8.39 0.38 7.36
C LEU A 29 9.80 0.04 6.84
N LYS A 30 10.21 -1.24 6.89
CA LYS A 30 11.50 -1.68 6.32
C LYS A 30 11.59 -1.43 4.82
N CYS A 31 10.46 -1.37 4.11
CA CYS A 31 10.42 -1.04 2.68
C CYS A 31 10.60 0.46 2.39
N GLN A 32 10.74 1.30 3.43
CA GLN A 32 10.92 2.75 3.33
C GLN A 32 9.87 3.37 2.40
N PRO A 33 8.60 3.39 2.83
CA PRO A 33 7.53 3.92 2.01
C PRO A 33 7.74 5.43 1.80
N LEU A 34 7.40 5.90 0.60
CA LEU A 34 7.55 7.32 0.25
C LEU A 34 6.50 8.14 0.99
N PRO A 35 6.84 9.29 1.61
CA PRO A 35 5.85 10.20 2.17
C PRO A 35 5.18 11.05 1.07
N PHE A 36 3.98 11.54 1.34
CA PHE A 36 3.27 12.50 0.47
C PHE A 36 2.75 13.70 1.27
N LYS A 37 3.14 14.93 0.89
CA LYS A 37 2.74 16.15 1.63
C LYS A 37 1.48 16.82 1.08
N GLY A 38 1.13 16.57 -0.17
CA GLY A 38 -0.08 17.11 -0.81
C GLY A 38 0.12 18.40 -1.60
N THR A 39 1.37 18.85 -1.80
CA THR A 39 1.70 20.09 -2.54
C THR A 39 2.55 19.84 -3.78
N GLU A 40 3.07 18.62 -3.95
CA GLU A 40 4.10 18.29 -4.93
C GLU A 40 3.53 17.93 -6.32
N GLY A 41 2.23 18.15 -6.54
CA GLY A 41 1.54 17.94 -7.83
C GLY A 41 1.20 16.50 -8.18
N VAL A 42 0.60 16.33 -9.37
CA VAL A 42 0.04 15.05 -9.87
C VAL A 42 1.10 13.97 -10.04
N ALA A 43 2.29 14.33 -10.51
CA ALA A 43 3.40 13.39 -10.70
C ALA A 43 3.84 12.77 -9.36
N SER A 44 3.93 13.58 -8.31
CA SER A 44 4.32 13.13 -6.97
C SER A 44 3.24 12.25 -6.34
N LEU A 45 1.96 12.58 -6.53
CA LEU A 45 0.87 11.69 -6.14
C LEU A 45 1.00 10.35 -6.87
N PHE A 46 1.15 10.34 -8.19
CA PHE A 46 1.28 9.11 -8.97
C PHE A 46 2.47 8.25 -8.51
N GLN A 47 3.62 8.88 -8.23
CA GLN A 47 4.80 8.21 -7.73
C GLN A 47 4.57 7.56 -6.35
N TRP A 48 3.92 8.29 -5.44
CA TRP A 48 3.53 7.77 -4.13
C TRP A 48 2.62 6.53 -4.26
N CYS A 49 1.61 6.61 -5.12
CA CYS A 49 0.68 5.51 -5.36
C CYS A 49 1.40 4.26 -5.90
N LYS A 50 2.28 4.43 -6.89
CA LYS A 50 3.06 3.33 -7.46
C LYS A 50 4.02 2.71 -6.46
N ARG A 51 4.66 3.53 -5.63
CA ARG A 51 5.52 3.04 -4.56
C ARG A 51 4.70 2.22 -3.55
N MET A 52 3.52 2.70 -3.18
CA MET A 52 2.68 2.01 -2.20
C MET A 52 2.18 0.65 -2.72
N GLU A 53 1.73 0.59 -3.98
CA GLU A 53 1.38 -0.68 -4.65
C GLU A 53 2.54 -1.68 -4.62
N SER A 54 3.77 -1.22 -4.91
CA SER A 54 4.96 -2.07 -4.87
C SER A 54 5.27 -2.56 -3.45
N VAL A 55 5.20 -1.67 -2.45
CA VAL A 55 5.43 -2.03 -1.05
C VAL A 55 4.41 -3.05 -0.56
N PHE A 56 3.13 -2.87 -0.90
CA PHE A 56 2.09 -3.83 -0.54
C PHE A 56 2.33 -5.20 -1.15
N HIS A 57 2.75 -5.25 -2.41
CA HIS A 57 3.05 -6.50 -3.08
C HIS A 57 4.27 -7.22 -2.48
N ILE A 58 5.38 -6.51 -2.32
CA ILE A 58 6.64 -7.09 -1.81
C ILE A 58 6.50 -7.55 -0.36
N SER A 59 5.76 -6.79 0.47
CA SER A 59 5.58 -7.12 1.88
C SER A 59 4.46 -8.11 2.14
N ASN A 60 3.69 -8.52 1.12
CA ASN A 60 2.47 -9.32 1.25
C ASN A 60 1.44 -8.66 2.20
N CYS A 61 1.16 -7.38 1.97
CA CYS A 61 0.25 -6.58 2.80
C CYS A 61 -1.22 -6.93 2.53
N ALA A 62 -1.87 -7.48 3.56
CA ALA A 62 -3.29 -7.78 3.55
C ALA A 62 -4.13 -6.53 3.25
N ALA A 63 -5.20 -6.70 2.46
CA ALA A 63 -6.01 -5.59 1.97
C ALA A 63 -6.58 -4.71 3.10
N GLU A 64 -6.94 -5.30 4.24
CA GLU A 64 -7.44 -4.58 5.42
C GLU A 64 -6.42 -3.64 6.09
N ASN A 65 -5.12 -3.84 5.84
CA ASN A 65 -4.04 -3.05 6.43
C ASN A 65 -3.50 -1.98 5.48
N GLN A 66 -3.77 -2.11 4.18
CA GLN A 66 -3.22 -1.21 3.15
C GLN A 66 -3.55 0.26 3.41
N VAL A 67 -4.82 0.60 3.67
CA VAL A 67 -5.22 2.00 3.93
C VAL A 67 -4.56 2.52 5.19
N LYS A 68 -4.61 1.76 6.30
CA LYS A 68 -3.96 2.12 7.57
C LYS A 68 -2.48 2.42 7.36
N PHE A 69 -1.76 1.51 6.71
CA PHE A 69 -0.32 1.64 6.49
C PHE A 69 0.02 2.77 5.52
N ALA A 70 -0.71 2.93 4.40
CA ALA A 70 -0.45 4.04 3.49
C ALA A 70 -0.68 5.39 4.15
N THR A 71 -1.76 5.53 4.91
CA THR A 71 -2.15 6.81 5.51
C THR A 71 -1.15 7.31 6.56
N CYS A 72 -0.34 6.42 7.16
CA CYS A 72 0.73 6.82 8.07
C CYS A 72 1.88 7.57 7.35
N THR A 73 1.94 7.48 6.02
CA THR A 73 2.96 8.14 5.20
C THR A 73 2.51 9.50 4.69
N LEU A 74 1.26 9.89 4.96
CA LEU A 74 0.76 11.22 4.66
C LEU A 74 1.36 12.23 5.64
N HIS A 75 1.76 13.38 5.11
CA HIS A 75 2.35 14.46 5.88
C HIS A 75 1.66 15.79 5.55
N SER A 76 1.88 16.80 6.38
CA SER A 76 1.45 18.19 6.12
C SER A 76 -0.03 18.27 5.66
N ILE A 77 -0.31 18.92 4.54
CA ILE A 77 -1.66 19.15 4.00
C ILE A 77 -2.40 17.84 3.74
N ALA A 78 -1.70 16.80 3.29
CA ALA A 78 -2.28 15.47 3.08
C ALA A 78 -2.72 14.80 4.38
N LEU A 79 -1.91 14.90 5.43
CA LEU A 79 -2.26 14.37 6.75
C LEU A 79 -3.45 15.12 7.35
N THR A 80 -3.44 16.46 7.29
CA THR A 80 -4.55 17.28 7.79
C THR A 80 -5.86 16.91 7.09
N TRP A 81 -5.84 16.77 5.76
CA TRP A 81 -7.01 16.33 5.00
C TRP A 81 -7.51 14.95 5.42
N TRP A 82 -6.61 13.98 5.59
CA TRP A 82 -6.99 12.63 6.02
C TRP A 82 -7.62 12.63 7.42
N ASN A 83 -7.03 13.37 8.36
CA ASN A 83 -7.57 13.50 9.72
C ASN A 83 -8.96 14.14 9.73
N THR A 84 -9.19 15.18 8.92
CA THR A 84 -10.53 15.77 8.75
C THR A 84 -11.51 14.76 8.15
N HIS A 85 -11.09 13.95 7.18
CA HIS A 85 -11.93 12.90 6.62
C HIS A 85 -12.34 11.87 7.68
N VAL A 86 -11.37 11.36 8.47
CA VAL A 86 -11.62 10.43 9.58
C VAL A 86 -12.59 11.02 10.60
N GLN A 87 -12.44 12.29 10.96
CA GLN A 87 -13.38 12.99 11.87
C GLN A 87 -14.79 13.09 11.28
N THR A 88 -14.90 13.29 9.97
CA THR A 88 -16.19 13.49 9.29
C THR A 88 -16.98 12.19 9.14
N VAL A 89 -16.31 11.10 8.76
CA VAL A 89 -16.99 9.82 8.46
C VAL A 89 -16.90 8.79 9.59
N GLY A 90 -16.05 9.04 10.58
CA GLY A 90 -15.76 8.11 11.67
C GLY A 90 -14.62 7.15 11.35
N HIS A 91 -13.96 6.64 12.39
CA HIS A 91 -12.77 5.81 12.27
C HIS A 91 -13.03 4.50 11.50
N GLU A 92 -14.09 3.78 11.84
CA GLU A 92 -14.40 2.51 11.17
C GLU A 92 -14.69 2.71 9.68
N ALA A 93 -15.52 3.70 9.33
CA ALA A 93 -15.84 3.97 7.93
C ALA A 93 -14.61 4.42 7.13
N ALA A 94 -13.77 5.28 7.72
CA ALA A 94 -12.56 5.79 7.06
C ALA A 94 -11.55 4.68 6.76
N TYR A 95 -11.30 3.79 7.71
CA TYR A 95 -10.34 2.69 7.54
C TYR A 95 -10.94 1.43 6.90
N GLY A 96 -12.27 1.35 6.79
CA GLY A 96 -12.98 0.27 6.10
C GLY A 96 -13.03 0.42 4.58
N VAL A 97 -12.57 1.55 4.02
CA VAL A 97 -12.49 1.72 2.56
C VAL A 97 -11.37 0.87 1.97
N THR A 98 -11.51 0.51 0.69
CA THR A 98 -10.44 -0.17 -0.05
C THR A 98 -9.35 0.80 -0.47
N TRP A 99 -8.13 0.29 -0.70
CA TRP A 99 -7.03 1.08 -1.28
C TRP A 99 -7.44 1.79 -2.58
N LYS A 100 -8.18 1.10 -3.47
CA LYS A 100 -8.73 1.67 -4.71
C LYS A 100 -9.65 2.88 -4.46
N THR A 101 -10.40 2.87 -3.35
CA THR A 101 -11.30 3.98 -2.99
C THR A 101 -10.50 5.17 -2.45
N LEU A 102 -9.54 4.92 -1.56
CA LEU A 102 -8.60 5.95 -1.09
C LEU A 102 -7.90 6.63 -2.28
N MET A 103 -7.41 5.85 -3.24
CA MET A 103 -6.79 6.32 -4.47
C MET A 103 -7.69 7.29 -5.26
N LYS A 104 -8.97 6.94 -5.45
CA LYS A 104 -9.94 7.83 -6.11
C LYS A 104 -10.13 9.14 -5.34
N MET A 105 -10.18 9.09 -4.02
CA MET A 105 -10.31 10.27 -3.18
C MET A 105 -9.08 11.17 -3.27
N MET A 106 -7.88 10.58 -3.19
CA MET A 106 -6.61 11.28 -3.33
C MET A 106 -6.49 11.96 -4.70
N THR A 107 -6.82 11.25 -5.79
CA THR A 107 -6.84 11.84 -7.14
C THR A 107 -7.85 12.98 -7.24
N LYS A 108 -9.07 12.81 -6.72
CA LYS A 108 -10.09 13.88 -6.72
C LYS A 108 -9.62 15.12 -5.95
N LYS A 109 -8.88 14.93 -4.85
CA LYS A 109 -8.41 16.01 -3.98
C LYS A 109 -7.17 16.73 -4.54
N TYR A 110 -6.22 15.98 -5.09
CA TYR A 110 -4.87 16.47 -5.42
C TYR A 110 -4.54 16.49 -6.93
N CYS A 111 -5.42 15.99 -7.81
CA CYS A 111 -5.30 16.16 -9.26
C CYS A 111 -6.31 17.19 -9.79
N PRO A 112 -6.01 18.49 -9.67
CA PRO A 112 -6.91 19.50 -10.18
C PRO A 112 -6.93 19.47 -11.71
N ARG A 113 -8.10 19.72 -12.29
CA ARG A 113 -8.38 19.53 -13.73
C ARG A 113 -7.49 20.41 -14.63
N ASN A 114 -7.02 21.55 -14.12
CA ASN A 114 -6.08 22.43 -14.81
C ASN A 114 -4.70 21.78 -15.03
N GLU A 115 -4.19 21.00 -14.07
CA GLU A 115 -2.92 20.28 -14.22
C GLU A 115 -3.04 19.14 -15.24
N ILE A 116 -4.19 18.45 -15.26
CA ILE A 116 -4.49 17.45 -16.30
C ILE A 116 -4.49 18.11 -17.68
N ARG A 117 -5.18 19.24 -17.84
CA ARG A 117 -5.18 20.00 -19.11
C ARG A 117 -3.79 20.47 -19.53
N LYS A 118 -2.94 20.91 -18.59
CA LYS A 118 -1.54 21.26 -18.90
C LYS A 118 -0.76 20.06 -19.44
N LEU A 119 -0.97 18.87 -18.89
CA LEU A 119 -0.35 17.65 -19.38
C LEU A 119 -0.89 17.26 -20.77
N GLU A 120 -2.21 17.38 -20.99
CA GLU A 120 -2.85 17.14 -22.29
C GLU A 120 -2.31 18.09 -23.37
N MET A 121 -2.19 19.39 -23.08
CA MET A 121 -1.61 20.36 -24.02
C MET A 121 -0.16 20.04 -24.35
N LYS A 122 0.68 19.77 -23.34
CA LYS A 122 2.08 19.38 -23.55
C LYS A 122 2.21 18.12 -24.42
N LEU A 123 1.33 17.13 -24.24
CA LEU A 123 1.32 15.92 -25.06
C LEU A 123 0.91 16.22 -26.50
N TRP A 124 0.00 17.17 -26.70
CA TRP A 124 -0.44 17.62 -28.02
C TRP A 124 0.66 18.39 -28.77
N ASP A 125 1.43 19.22 -28.07
CA ASP A 125 2.57 19.95 -28.63
C ASP A 125 3.77 19.04 -28.98
N LEU A 126 3.81 17.82 -28.44
CA LEU A 126 4.82 16.80 -28.73
C LEU A 126 4.47 15.91 -29.92
N LYS A 127 3.30 16.13 -30.54
CA LYS A 127 2.77 15.34 -31.66
C LYS A 127 2.93 16.07 -32.98
#